data_AF-A0AA43D3R7-F1
#
_entry.id   AF-A0AA43D3R7-F1
#
_cell.length_a   1.000
_cell.length_b   1.000
_cell.length_c   1.000
_cell.angle_alpha   90.00
_cell.angle_beta   90.00
_cell.angle_gamma   90.00
#
_symmetry.space_group_name_H-M   'P 1'
#
loop_
_entity.id
_entity.type
_entity.pdbx_description
1 polymer ?
#
loop_
_entity_poly.entity_id
_entity_poly.type
_entity_poly.pdbx_seq_one_letter_code
_entity_poly.pdbx_strand_id
1 'polypeptide(L)' 'MFTGIVAAVGRIDAVKPAPGGVRLRIAAGGLGLDDVALGDSIAVSGACLTVVT' A
#
# COMPACT_ATOMS: atom_id res chain seq x y z
N MET A 1 -6.86 -10.87 6.32
CA MET A 1 -5.98 -10.99 7.50
C MET A 1 -4.55 -11.15 6.99
N PHE A 2 -3.58 -10.43 7.55
CA PHE A 2 -2.18 -10.50 7.11
C PHE A 2 -1.39 -11.49 7.95
N THR A 3 -0.40 -12.15 7.34
CA THR A 3 0.46 -13.15 8.00
C THR A 3 1.60 -12.54 8.81
N GLY A 4 1.90 -11.25 8.60
CA GLY A 4 3.08 -10.58 9.19
C GLY A 4 4.39 -10.84 8.44
N ILE A 5 4.38 -11.62 7.35
CA ILE A 5 5.55 -11.84 6.50
C ILE A 5 5.66 -10.69 5.49
N VAL A 6 6.82 -10.04 5.43
CA VAL A 6 7.09 -8.97 4.46
C VAL A 6 7.37 -9.59 3.09
N ALA A 7 6.47 -9.37 2.12
CA ALA A 7 6.60 -9.91 0.76
C ALA A 7 7.56 -9.10 -0.12
N ALA A 8 7.66 -7.79 0.09
CA ALA A 8 8.56 -6.91 -0.65
C ALA A 8 8.84 -5.62 0.14
N VAL A 9 9.91 -4.93 -0.24
CA VAL A 9 10.21 -3.57 0.22
C VAL A 9 9.95 -2.60 -0.94
N GLY A 10 9.06 -1.64 -0.71
CA GLY A 10 8.74 -0.57 -1.65
C GLY A 10 9.36 0.77 -1.26
N ARG A 11 9.03 1.82 -2.02
CA ARG A 11 9.45 3.20 -1.77
C ARG A 11 8.23 4.12 -1.83
N ILE A 12 8.15 5.08 -0.90
CA ILE A 12 7.17 6.16 -0.97
C ILE A 12 7.64 7.16 -2.03
N ASP A 13 6.88 7.30 -3.11
CA ASP A 13 7.15 8.25 -4.19
C ASP A 13 6.52 9.62 -3.90
N ALA A 14 5.36 9.63 -3.25
CA ALA A 14 4.66 10.86 -2.91
C ALA A 14 3.77 10.70 -1.67
N VAL A 15 3.62 11.80 -0.94
CA VAL A 15 2.68 11.96 0.17
C VAL A 15 1.85 13.20 -0.11
N LYS A 16 0.52 13.06 -0.10
CA LYS A 16 -0.41 14.19 -0.31
C LYS A 16 -1.42 14.24 0.83
N PRO A 17 -1.73 15.43 1.39
CA PRO A 17 -2.82 15.56 2.35
C PRO A 17 -4.16 15.10 1.75
N ALA A 18 -5.00 14.47 2.58
CA ALA A 18 -6.36 14.07 2.23
C ALA A 18 -7.27 14.26 3.45
N PRO A 19 -8.60 14.38 3.29
CA PRO A 19 -9.51 14.38 4.43
C PRO A 19 -9.28 13.14 5.30
N GLY A 20 -9.00 13.35 6.58
CA GLY A 20 -8.74 12.26 7.53
C GLY A 20 -7.33 11.66 7.50
N GLY A 21 -6.37 12.23 6.75
CA GLY A 21 -4.98 11.79 6.78
C GLY A 21 -4.17 12.16 5.54
N VAL A 22 -3.53 11.15 4.94
CA VAL A 22 -2.70 11.31 3.74
C VAL A 22 -3.00 10.23 2.71
N ARG A 23 -2.80 10.56 1.43
CA ARG A 23 -2.69 9.61 0.34
C ARG A 23 -1.22 9.36 0.03
N LEU A 24 -0.84 8.09 0.04
CA LEU A 24 0.51 7.65 -0.29
C LEU A 24 0.53 7.08 -1.71
N ARG A 25 1.50 7.50 -2.51
CA ARG A 25 1.89 6.78 -3.72
C ARG A 25 3.12 5.97 -3.39
N ILE A 26 3.04 4.66 -3.56
CA ILE A 26 4.11 3.73 -3.20
C ILE A 26 4.52 2.97 -4.45
N ALA A 27 5.80 3.04 -4.81
CA ALA A 27 6.40 2.10 -5.75
C ALA A 27 6.58 0.76 -5.03
N ALA A 28 5.81 -0.26 -5.42
CA ALA A 28 5.69 -1.52 -4.68
C ALA A 28 6.92 -2.45 -4.77
N GLY A 29 7.96 -2.05 -5.52
CA GLY A 29 9.20 -2.82 -5.66
C GLY A 29 8.94 -4.17 -6.34
N GLY A 30 9.33 -5.25 -5.68
CA GLY A 30 9.14 -6.63 -6.15
C GLY A 30 7.78 -7.25 -5.83
N LEU A 31 6.82 -6.48 -5.29
CA LEU A 31 5.47 -7.00 -5.01
C LEU A 31 4.72 -7.18 -6.34
N GLY A 32 4.24 -8.39 -6.61
CA GLY A 32 3.30 -8.63 -7.71
C GLY A 32 1.99 -7.88 -7.46
N LEU A 33 1.52 -7.11 -8.44
CA LEU A 33 0.27 -6.33 -8.35
C LEU A 33 -0.79 -6.81 -9.35
N ASP A 34 -0.55 -7.93 -10.02
CA ASP A 34 -1.39 -8.42 -11.13
C ASP A 34 -2.79 -8.83 -10.68
N ASP A 35 -2.95 -9.19 -9.40
CA ASP A 35 -4.20 -9.56 -8.75
C ASP A 35 -4.75 -8.48 -7.81
N VAL A 36 -4.13 -7.30 -7.76
CA VAL A 36 -4.53 -6.20 -6.87
C VAL A 36 -5.54 -5.28 -7.56
N ALA A 37 -6.69 -5.09 -6.91
CA ALA A 37 -7.76 -4.20 -7.36
C ALA A 37 -7.93 -2.96 -6.46
N LEU A 38 -8.66 -1.96 -6.96
CA LEU A 38 -9.10 -0.82 -6.15
C LEU A 38 -10.03 -1.30 -5.04
N GLY A 39 -9.81 -0.81 -3.82
CA GLY A 39 -10.55 -1.24 -2.64
C GLY A 39 -9.91 -2.42 -1.88
N ASP A 40 -8.94 -3.10 -2.48
CA ASP A 40 -8.20 -4.16 -1.78
C ASP A 40 -7.37 -3.59 -0.63
N SER A 41 -7.05 -4.46 0.31
CA SER A 41 -6.26 -4.11 1.49
C SER A 41 -4.82 -4.59 1.34
N ILE A 42 -3.86 -3.67 1.45
CA ILE A 42 -2.43 -3.98 1.48
C ILE A 42 -1.85 -3.55 2.82
N ALA A 43 -1.06 -4.43 3.44
CA ALA A 43 -0.32 -4.10 4.64
C ALA A 43 0.94 -3.30 4.29
N VAL A 44 1.05 -2.07 4.81
CA VAL A 44 2.23 -1.20 4.65
C VAL A 44 2.79 -0.92 6.03
N SER A 45 4.00 -1.44 6.32
CA SER A 45 4.64 -1.32 7.64
C SER A 45 3.72 -1.73 8.81
N GLY A 46 2.89 -2.76 8.60
CA GLY A 46 1.94 -3.27 9.59
C GLY A 46 0.58 -2.59 9.62
N ALA A 47 0.40 -1.45 8.93
CA ALA A 47 -0.90 -0.80 8.80
C ALA A 47 -1.70 -1.37 7.63
N CYS A 48 -2.98 -1.69 7.86
CA CYS A 48 -3.90 -2.07 6.79
C CYS A 48 -4.34 -0.81 6.02
N LEU A 49 -3.96 -0.69 4.75
CA LEU A 49 -4.33 0.44 3.90
C LEU A 49 -5.15 -0.04 2.70
N THR A 50 -6.13 0.76 2.30
CA THR A 50 -6.95 0.50 1.10
C THR A 50 -6.26 1.04 -0.14
N VAL A 51 -6.20 0.22 -1.19
CA VAL A 51 -5.72 0.63 -2.51
C VAL A 51 -6.71 1.62 -3.11
N VAL A 52 -6.19 2.79 -3.46
CA VAL A 52 -6.94 3.91 -4.02
C VAL A 52 -6.15 4.53 -5.17
N THR A 53 -6.82 5.36 -5.98
CA THR A 53 -6.33 5.98 -7.22
C THR A 53 -5.07 6.85 -7.14
#